data_AF-A0A7C3PNV5-F1
#
_entry.id   AF-A0A7C3PNV5-F1
#
_cell.length_a   1.000
_cell.length_b   1.000
_cell.length_c   1.000
_cell.angle_alpha   90.00
_cell.angle_beta   90.00
_cell.angle_gamma   90.00
#
_symmetry.space_group_name_H-M   'P 1'
#
loop_
_entity.id
_entity.type
_entity.pdbx_description
1 polymer ?
#
loop_
_entity_poly.entity_id
_entity_poly.type
_entity_poly.pdbx_seq_one_letter_code
_entity_poly.pdbx_strand_id
1 'polypeptide(L)'
;MTVQKDPEQNETKHLHSFADFTDRRVLEIGCGEGRLTRRYAKSSAVTIGIDLDRNALRVATVDRPARLETKVHFVNAESENLPFQKATFDMAIFAWSF
;
A
#
# COMPACT_ATOMS: atom_id res chain seq x y z
N MET A 1 25.73 -2.14 0.93
CA MET A 1 25.15 -2.74 -0.29
C MET A 1 23.65 -2.68 -0.17
N THR A 2 22.98 -1.82 -0.94
CA THR A 2 21.52 -1.73 -0.95
C THR A 2 20.98 -2.91 -1.75
N VAL A 3 20.32 -3.86 -1.07
CA VAL A 3 19.61 -4.95 -1.76
C VAL A 3 18.50 -4.33 -2.59
N GLN A 4 18.54 -4.50 -3.91
CA GLN A 4 17.44 -4.09 -4.78
C GLN A 4 16.27 -5.07 -4.59
N LYS A 5 15.16 -4.58 -4.04
CA LYS A 5 13.92 -5.34 -3.88
C LYS A 5 13.13 -5.31 -5.20
N ASP A 6 12.96 -6.47 -5.83
CA ASP A 6 12.21 -6.66 -7.09
C ASP A 6 12.71 -5.79 -8.26
N PRO A 7 13.93 -6.07 -8.77
CA PRO A 7 14.53 -5.29 -9.87
C PRO A 7 13.78 -5.49 -11.21
N GLU A 8 13.15 -6.64 -11.40
CA GLU A 8 12.40 -6.99 -12.62
C GLU A 8 10.93 -6.49 -12.61
N GLN A 9 10.48 -5.88 -11.51
CA GLN A 9 9.09 -5.43 -11.32
C GLN A 9 8.04 -6.55 -11.40
N ASN A 10 8.43 -7.78 -11.08
CA ASN A 10 7.58 -8.97 -11.19
C ASN A 10 6.36 -8.85 -10.30
N GLU A 11 6.49 -8.31 -9.09
CA GLU A 11 5.37 -8.15 -8.16
C GLU A 11 4.28 -7.26 -8.76
N THR A 12 4.66 -6.12 -9.34
CA THR A 12 3.70 -5.18 -9.92
C THR A 12 3.03 -5.74 -11.16
N LYS A 13 3.81 -6.39 -12.04
CA LYS A 13 3.30 -7.03 -13.25
C LYS A 13 2.27 -8.11 -12.92
N HIS A 14 2.59 -8.99 -11.96
CA HIS A 14 1.69 -10.08 -11.60
C HIS A 14 0.50 -9.61 -10.77
N LEU A 15 0.67 -8.60 -9.90
CA LEU A 15 -0.42 -8.07 -9.09
C LEU A 15 -1.56 -7.52 -9.96
N HIS A 16 -1.25 -6.75 -11.01
CA HIS A 16 -2.27 -6.25 -11.94
C HIS A 16 -2.89 -7.35 -12.82
N SER A 17 -2.19 -8.46 -13.05
CA SER A 17 -2.77 -9.61 -13.77
C SER A 17 -3.70 -10.44 -12.90
N PHE A 18 -3.47 -10.45 -11.59
CA PHE A 18 -4.23 -11.25 -10.64
C PHE A 18 -5.45 -10.51 -10.11
N ALA A 19 -5.34 -9.19 -9.95
CA ALA A 19 -6.35 -8.35 -9.32
C ALA A 19 -6.61 -7.07 -10.12
N ASP A 20 -7.89 -6.76 -10.31
CA ASP A 20 -8.31 -5.47 -10.85
C ASP A 20 -8.49 -4.45 -9.72
N PHE A 21 -7.71 -3.37 -9.81
CA PHE A 21 -7.70 -2.28 -8.85
C PHE A 21 -8.66 -1.15 -9.21
N THR A 22 -9.19 -1.17 -10.44
CA THR A 22 -10.03 -0.09 -10.97
C THR A 22 -11.21 0.18 -10.03
N ASP A 23 -11.32 1.43 -9.59
CA ASP A 23 -12.34 1.93 -8.66
C ASP A 23 -12.44 1.19 -7.31
N ARG A 24 -11.40 0.44 -6.91
CA ARG A 24 -11.37 -0.28 -5.63
C ARG A 24 -10.84 0.59 -4.48
N ARG A 25 -11.43 0.41 -3.30
CA ARG A 25 -10.92 0.86 -2.01
C ARG A 25 -10.03 -0.24 -1.44
N VAL A 26 -8.74 0.03 -1.34
CA VAL A 26 -7.72 -0.97 -0.99
C VAL A 26 -7.15 -0.68 0.40
N LEU A 27 -7.04 -1.73 1.21
CA LEU A 27 -6.26 -1.72 2.45
C LEU A 27 -4.95 -2.48 2.24
N GLU A 28 -3.81 -1.87 2.50
CA GLU A 28 -2.51 -2.56 2.51
C GLU A 28 -2.04 -2.73 3.95
N ILE A 29 -1.79 -3.97 4.36
CA ILE A 29 -1.30 -4.31 5.69
C ILE A 29 0.21 -4.49 5.63
N GLY A 30 0.95 -3.79 6.49
CA GLY A 30 2.41 -3.80 6.49
C GLY A 30 2.99 -3.07 5.29
N CYS A 31 2.49 -1.87 5.00
CA CYS A 31 2.89 -1.10 3.80
C CYS A 31 4.34 -0.57 3.85
N GLY A 32 4.96 -0.53 5.03
CA GLY A 32 6.31 -0.05 5.27
C GLY A 32 6.55 1.33 4.68
N GLU A 33 7.61 1.46 3.87
CA GLU A 33 7.98 2.69 3.18
C GLU A 33 7.13 2.95 1.91
N GLY A 34 6.05 2.18 1.69
CA GLY A 34 5.10 2.34 0.59
C GLY A 34 5.58 1.80 -0.76
N ARG A 35 6.64 0.98 -0.80
CA ARG A 35 7.28 0.49 -2.05
C ARG A 35 6.27 -0.10 -3.04
N LEU A 36 5.40 -0.99 -2.57
CA LEU A 36 4.38 -1.60 -3.41
C LEU A 36 3.18 -0.67 -3.62
N THR A 37 2.74 0.01 -2.54
CA THR A 37 1.63 0.98 -2.54
C THR A 37 1.67 1.91 -3.76
N ARG A 38 2.79 2.59 -4.00
CA ARG A 38 2.91 3.56 -5.12
C ARG A 38 2.87 2.91 -6.52
N ARG A 39 3.09 1.61 -6.64
CA ARG A 39 3.13 0.89 -7.93
C ARG A 39 1.73 0.51 -8.41
N TYR A 40 0.82 0.11 -7.52
CA TYR A 40 -0.55 -0.26 -7.91
C TYR A 40 -1.61 0.81 -7.61
N ALA A 41 -1.37 1.69 -6.62
CA ALA A 41 -2.39 2.65 -6.17
C ALA A 41 -2.75 3.74 -7.19
N LYS A 42 -2.03 3.83 -8.32
CA LYS A 42 -2.46 4.67 -9.44
C LYS A 42 -3.82 4.20 -10.00
N SER A 43 -4.04 2.89 -10.01
CA SER A 43 -5.23 2.26 -10.56
C SER A 43 -6.39 2.14 -9.56
N SER A 44 -6.15 2.37 -8.26
CA SER A 44 -7.21 2.33 -7.24
C SER A 44 -8.01 3.63 -7.17
N ALA A 45 -9.21 3.55 -6.58
CA ALA A 45 -9.97 4.72 -6.16
C ALA A 45 -9.28 5.38 -4.96
N VAL A 46 -9.01 4.58 -3.94
CA VAL A 46 -8.30 4.99 -2.72
C VAL A 46 -7.53 3.80 -2.16
N THR A 47 -6.37 4.06 -1.60
CA THR A 47 -5.53 3.09 -0.91
C THR A 47 -5.16 3.63 0.45
N ILE A 48 -5.40 2.83 1.49
CA ILE A 48 -4.92 3.10 2.84
C ILE A 48 -3.88 2.05 3.19
N GLY A 49 -2.63 2.47 3.41
CA GLY A 49 -1.57 1.61 3.92
C GLY A 49 -1.46 1.74 5.44
N ILE A 50 -1.41 0.62 6.14
CA ILE A 50 -1.10 0.60 7.57
C ILE A 50 0.25 -0.04 7.84
N ASP A 51 0.94 0.45 8.86
CA ASP A 51 2.18 -0.15 9.38
C ASP A 51 2.41 0.28 10.84
N LEU A 52 3.16 -0.51 11.61
CA LEU A 52 3.56 -0.17 12.97
C LEU A 52 4.79 0.74 13.00
N ASP A 53 5.65 0.67 11.97
CA ASP A 53 6.85 1.48 11.88
C ASP A 53 6.53 2.91 11.41
N ARG A 54 6.45 3.83 12.39
CA ARG A 54 6.23 5.26 12.14
C ARG A 54 7.31 5.89 11.27
N ASN A 55 8.56 5.41 11.32
CA ASN A 55 9.63 5.93 10.50
C ASN A 55 9.42 5.52 9.04
N ALA A 56 9.04 4.27 8.80
CA ALA A 56 8.69 3.77 7.48
C ALA A 56 7.50 4.55 6.89
N LEU A 57 6.44 4.79 7.67
CA LEU A 57 5.29 5.59 7.23
C LEU A 57 5.65 7.05 6.91
N ARG A 58 6.58 7.65 7.67
CA ARG A 58 7.09 8.99 7.36
C ARG A 58 7.79 9.00 6.01
N VAL A 59 8.65 8.02 5.73
CA VAL A 59 9.29 7.86 4.41
C VAL A 59 8.24 7.63 3.33
N ALA A 60 7.27 6.75 3.57
CA ALA A 60 6.19 6.47 2.63
C ALA A 60 5.40 7.73 2.25
N THR A 61 5.13 8.59 3.23
CA THR A 61 4.43 9.86 3.05
C THR A 61 5.25 10.87 2.27
N VAL A 62 6.55 11.02 2.59
CA VAL A 62 7.46 11.96 1.91
C VAL A 62 7.73 11.52 0.46
N ASP A 63 7.92 10.23 0.24
CA ASP A 63 8.23 9.66 -1.08
C ASP A 63 6.96 9.43 -1.93
N ARG A 64 5.78 9.75 -1.39
CA ARG A 64 4.51 9.62 -2.11
C ARG A 64 4.49 10.60 -3.29
N PRO A 65 4.33 10.14 -4.54
CA PRO A 65 4.16 11.04 -5.68
C PRO A 65 2.97 11.99 -5.48
N ALA A 66 3.11 13.26 -5.85
CA ALA A 66 2.05 14.27 -5.69
C ALA A 66 0.71 13.85 -6.32
N ARG A 67 0.75 13.17 -7.47
CA ARG A 67 -0.45 12.63 -8.14
C ARG A 67 -1.25 11.59 -7.33
N LEU A 68 -0.66 11.04 -6.27
CA LEU A 68 -1.28 10.06 -5.38
C LEU A 68 -1.73 10.69 -4.06
N GLU A 69 -1.60 12.00 -3.87
CA GLU A 69 -1.90 12.68 -2.61
C GLU A 69 -3.32 12.54 -2.12
N THR A 70 -4.28 12.60 -3.05
CA THR A 70 -5.69 12.46 -2.74
C THR A 70 -6.16 11.01 -2.75
N LYS A 71 -5.29 10.07 -3.13
CA LYS A 71 -5.62 8.65 -3.29
C LYS A 71 -4.95 7.73 -2.27
N VAL A 72 -3.79 8.11 -1.75
CA VAL A 72 -2.97 7.24 -0.90
C VAL A 72 -2.77 7.89 0.46
N HIS A 73 -3.19 7.17 1.49
CA HIS A 73 -3.07 7.59 2.89
C HIS A 73 -2.34 6.52 3.69
N PHE A 74 -1.58 6.96 4.68
CA PHE A 74 -0.77 6.11 5.55
C PHE A 74 -1.20 6.29 7.00
N VAL A 75 -1.42 5.18 7.70
CA VAL A 75 -1.95 5.18 9.07
C VAL A 75 -1.11 4.27 9.96
N ASN A 76 -0.72 4.74 11.13
CA ASN A 76 -0.06 3.90 12.12
C ASN A 76 -1.10 3.08 12.89
N ALA A 77 -1.18 1.78 12.63
CA ALA A 77 -2.18 0.89 13.21
C ALA A 77 -1.70 -0.56 13.25
N GLU A 78 -2.20 -1.32 14.22
CA GLU A 78 -2.06 -2.78 14.33
C GLU A 78 -3.07 -3.47 13.41
N SER A 79 -2.64 -4.57 12.77
CA SER A 79 -3.49 -5.31 11.83
C SER A 79 -4.66 -6.03 12.50
N GLU A 80 -4.48 -6.36 13.78
CA GLU A 80 -5.43 -7.06 14.64
C GLU A 80 -6.52 -6.12 15.18
N ASN A 81 -6.27 -4.81 15.18
CA ASN A 81 -7.19 -3.80 15.67
C ASN A 81 -7.29 -2.61 14.70
N LEU A 82 -7.93 -2.88 13.56
CA LEU A 82 -8.10 -1.92 12.49
C LEU A 82 -9.01 -0.74 12.87
N PRO A 83 -8.57 0.53 12.70
CA PRO A 83 -9.36 1.72 13.02
C PRO A 83 -10.37 2.07 11.92
N PHE A 84 -10.98 1.06 11.29
CA PHE A 84 -11.89 1.22 10.16
C PHE A 84 -13.22 0.52 10.44
N GLN A 85 -14.29 1.05 9.84
CA GLN A 85 -15.59 0.38 9.88
C GLN A 85 -15.53 -0.95 9.11
N LYS A 86 -16.38 -1.90 9.49
CA LYS A 86 -16.55 -3.15 8.74
C LYS A 86 -17.03 -2.85 7.30
N ALA A 87 -16.64 -3.69 6.34
CA ALA A 87 -17.02 -3.58 4.93
C ALA A 87 -16.63 -2.24 4.26
N THR A 88 -15.55 -1.61 4.73
CA THR A 88 -15.02 -0.35 4.16
C THR A 88 -14.17 -0.57 2.92
N PHE A 89 -13.48 -1.70 2.82
CA PHE A 89 -12.53 -1.98 1.73
C PHE A 89 -13.04 -3.11 0.85
N ASP A 90 -12.74 -3.01 -0.44
CA ASP A 90 -13.09 -4.01 -1.43
C ASP A 90 -12.00 -5.08 -1.55
N MET A 91 -10.78 -4.76 -1.09
CA MET A 91 -9.60 -5.63 -1.17
C MET A 91 -8.59 -5.32 -0.05
N ALA A 92 -7.90 -6.37 0.40
CA ALA A 92 -6.73 -6.25 1.26
C ALA A 92 -5.48 -6.83 0.56
N ILE A 93 -4.33 -6.15 0.68
CA ILE A 93 -3.03 -6.59 0.18
C ILE A 93 -2.07 -6.85 1.34
N PHE A 94 -1.31 -7.94 1.20
CA PHE A 94 -0.18 -8.29 2.04
C PHE A 94 1.00 -8.60 1.12
N ALA A 95 2.10 -7.86 1.24
CA ALA A 95 3.25 -7.98 0.36
C ALA A 95 4.55 -7.84 1.15
N TRP A 96 4.75 -8.81 2.05
CA TRP A 96 5.87 -8.95 2.97
C TRP A 96 5.66 -8.23 4.31
N SER A 97 4.42 -8.28 4.79
CA SER A 97 4.08 -8.01 6.19
C SER A 97 4.67 -9.11 7.08
N PHE A 98 5.46 -8.72 8.08
CA PHE A 98 6.01 -9.60 9.12
C PHE A 98 5.31 -9.37 10.45
#